data_AF-A0A0H2RRA6-F1
#
_entry.id   AF-A0A0H2RRA6-F1
#
_cell.length_a   1.000
_cell.length_b   1.000
_cell.length_c   1.000
_cell.angle_alpha   90.00
_cell.angle_beta   90.00
_cell.angle_gamma   90.00
#
_symmetry.space_group_name_H-M   'P 1'
#
loop_
_entity.id
_entity.type
_entity.pdbx_description
1 polymer ?
#
loop_
_entity_poly.entity_id
_entity_poly.type
_entity_poly.pdbx_seq_one_letter_code
_entity_poly.pdbx_strand_id
1 'polypeptide(L)'
;MSRVVRAAVVQACTEFHSLDGTLDKLTRFAKEARENGAQLIVFPEAFIGGYPKLSTFGTALGVRSDEGREEFLKYHQNAIEVPSATTQEIARISKELDLFFVIGVIEKDGGTLYCTVIFITPSDGYLCKHRKLMPTAFERVVWGNGDASTMPVVKHTFYKQPRQENDPGLDADTNAVSSKLSATICWENYMPLLRTFYYANGTEIYCAPTVDARPSWQHTMRHIALEGRCFVLSACQYSEEKDYPLGHAGVDPSDRNPHNVMIGGGSIIVNPLGEVLAGPLLGKEGVLYADLDLDDVVRGKFDLDVVGHYARKDIFQLSVAGKAI
;
A
#
# COMPACT_ATOMS: atom_id res chain seq x y z
N MET A 1 -24.94 -13.68 8.83
CA MET A 1 -24.09 -12.96 9.82
C MET A 1 -23.17 -12.07 9.02
N SER A 2 -22.98 -10.80 9.40
CA SER A 2 -22.23 -9.84 8.59
C SER A 2 -20.73 -10.18 8.56
N ARG A 3 -20.16 -10.23 7.35
CA ARG A 3 -18.72 -10.49 7.11
C ARG A 3 -17.92 -9.19 7.31
N VAL A 4 -17.85 -8.69 8.54
CA VAL A 4 -17.21 -7.40 8.83
C VAL A 4 -15.73 -7.56 9.20
N VAL A 5 -14.86 -6.76 8.56
CA VAL A 5 -13.44 -6.59 8.91
C VAL A 5 -13.20 -5.12 9.26
N ARG A 6 -12.57 -4.85 10.40
CA ARG A 6 -12.17 -3.47 10.74
C ARG A 6 -10.79 -3.16 10.18
N ALA A 7 -10.68 -2.14 9.34
CA ALA A 7 -9.44 -1.77 8.68
C ALA A 7 -8.95 -0.38 9.09
N ALA A 8 -7.63 -0.21 9.03
CA ALA A 8 -6.92 1.03 9.30
C ALA A 8 -6.07 1.44 8.09
N VAL A 9 -6.01 2.74 7.82
CA VAL A 9 -5.15 3.34 6.77
C VAL A 9 -4.30 4.42 7.42
N VAL A 10 -2.98 4.27 7.34
CA VAL A 10 -2.01 5.20 7.93
C VAL A 10 -1.63 6.27 6.90
N GLN A 11 -1.62 7.52 7.36
CA GLN A 11 -1.02 8.65 6.67
C GLN A 11 0.19 9.12 7.49
N ALA A 12 1.38 8.78 7.03
CA ALA A 12 2.64 9.19 7.65
C ALA A 12 3.78 9.05 6.65
N CYS A 13 4.91 9.67 6.93
CA CYS A 13 6.13 9.47 6.15
C CYS A 13 7.20 8.69 6.93
N THR A 14 8.22 8.24 6.20
CA THR A 14 9.40 7.59 6.79
C THR A 14 10.12 8.54 7.74
N GLU A 15 10.85 7.99 8.71
CA GLU A 15 11.92 8.72 9.39
C GLU A 15 13.19 8.56 8.54
N PHE A 16 13.49 9.51 7.64
CA PHE A 16 14.57 9.36 6.64
C PHE A 16 15.96 9.14 7.25
N HIS A 17 16.14 9.50 8.51
CA HIS A 17 17.39 9.38 9.24
C HIS A 17 17.61 8.02 9.89
N SER A 18 16.57 7.21 10.04
CA SER A 18 16.64 6.00 10.84
C SER A 18 15.60 4.97 10.41
N LEU A 19 16.09 3.81 9.96
CA LEU A 19 15.25 2.64 9.76
C LEU A 19 14.57 2.25 11.07
N ASP A 20 15.30 2.25 12.19
CA ASP A 20 14.75 1.95 13.50
C ASP A 20 13.67 2.96 13.91
N GLY A 21 13.90 4.26 13.65
CA GLY A 21 12.88 5.29 13.89
C GLY A 21 11.63 5.09 13.03
N THR A 22 11.79 4.62 11.79
CA THR A 22 10.67 4.28 10.92
C THR A 22 9.92 3.04 11.44
N LEU A 23 10.62 2.04 11.99
CA LEU A 23 10.02 0.87 12.63
C LEU A 23 9.31 1.25 13.94
N ASP A 24 9.87 2.13 14.75
CA ASP A 24 9.21 2.66 15.94
C ASP A 24 7.91 3.39 15.58
N LYS A 25 7.96 4.23 14.53
CA LYS A 25 6.76 4.91 13.99
C LYS A 25 5.73 3.90 13.49
N LEU A 26 6.15 2.86 12.77
CA LEU A 26 5.29 1.76 12.32
C LEU A 26 4.62 1.07 13.51
N THR A 27 5.39 0.68 14.53
CA THR A 27 4.89 0.02 15.73
C THR A 27 3.90 0.91 16.49
N ARG A 28 4.15 2.21 16.58
CA ARG A 28 3.24 3.17 17.23
C ARG A 28 1.88 3.20 16.54
N PHE A 29 1.84 3.39 15.22
CA PHE A 29 0.58 3.41 14.47
C PHE A 29 -0.12 2.05 14.47
N ALA A 30 0.64 0.95 14.44
CA ALA A 30 0.07 -0.39 14.53
C ALA A 30 -0.58 -0.65 15.89
N LYS A 31 0.05 -0.23 17.00
CA LYS A 31 -0.52 -0.31 18.34
C LYS A 31 -1.80 0.51 18.44
N GLU A 32 -1.78 1.77 18.00
CA GLU A 32 -2.96 2.63 17.97
C GLU A 32 -4.09 2.00 17.14
N ALA A 33 -3.77 1.43 15.98
CA ALA A 33 -4.76 0.76 15.15
C ALA A 33 -5.36 -0.48 15.82
N ARG A 34 -4.52 -1.28 16.49
CA ARG A 34 -4.98 -2.46 17.22
C ARG A 34 -5.85 -2.10 18.42
N GLU A 35 -5.48 -1.08 19.18
CA GLU A 35 -6.29 -0.53 20.29
C GLU A 35 -7.67 -0.06 19.80
N ASN A 36 -7.75 0.44 18.57
CA ASN A 36 -8.99 0.80 17.89
C ASN A 36 -9.67 -0.38 17.17
N GLY A 37 -9.26 -1.62 17.44
CA GLY A 37 -9.90 -2.84 16.95
C GLY A 37 -9.60 -3.22 15.51
N ALA A 38 -8.62 -2.59 14.85
CA ALA A 38 -8.25 -2.97 13.49
C ALA A 38 -7.69 -4.40 13.41
N GLN A 39 -7.95 -5.04 12.28
CA GLN A 39 -7.44 -6.37 11.90
C GLN A 39 -6.56 -6.29 10.64
N LEU A 40 -6.67 -5.22 9.87
CA LEU A 40 -5.87 -4.89 8.69
C LEU A 40 -5.35 -3.46 8.81
N ILE A 41 -4.08 -3.24 8.51
CA ILE A 41 -3.46 -1.91 8.43
C ILE A 41 -2.72 -1.73 7.11
N VAL A 42 -2.96 -0.60 6.45
CA VAL A 42 -2.31 -0.22 5.18
C VAL A 42 -1.43 1.00 5.40
N PHE A 43 -0.14 0.87 5.08
CA PHE A 43 0.84 1.96 5.11
C PHE A 43 1.09 2.53 3.70
N PRO A 44 1.54 3.78 3.59
CA PRO A 44 1.79 4.45 2.30
C PRO A 44 2.88 3.81 1.44
N GLU A 45 2.92 4.25 0.17
CA GLU A 45 4.01 3.94 -0.79
C GLU A 45 5.34 4.38 -0.20
N ALA A 46 6.40 3.57 -0.34
CA ALA A 46 7.75 3.89 0.12
C ALA A 46 7.83 4.36 1.59
N PHE A 47 6.98 3.81 2.47
CA PHE A 47 7.00 4.13 3.90
C PHE A 47 8.30 3.68 4.57
N ILE A 48 8.82 2.50 4.21
CA ILE A 48 10.18 2.07 4.57
C ILE A 48 11.14 2.41 3.43
N GLY A 49 12.25 3.07 3.75
CA GLY A 49 13.25 3.52 2.77
C GLY A 49 12.99 4.93 2.23
N GLY A 50 11.74 5.39 2.25
CA GLY A 50 11.37 6.78 1.97
C GLY A 50 11.11 7.12 0.51
N TYR A 51 10.27 8.12 0.27
CA TYR A 51 10.04 8.70 -1.05
C TYR A 51 10.89 9.97 -1.26
N PRO A 52 11.93 9.97 -2.12
CA PRO A 52 12.88 11.08 -2.27
C PRO A 52 12.27 12.25 -3.07
N LYS A 53 11.25 12.88 -2.52
CA LYS A 53 10.45 13.95 -3.14
C LYS A 53 11.35 15.10 -3.61
N LEU A 54 11.21 15.53 -4.86
CA LEU A 54 11.99 16.60 -5.51
C LEU A 54 13.48 16.29 -5.76
N SER A 55 14.01 15.14 -5.30
CA SER A 55 15.36 14.76 -5.67
C SER A 55 15.48 14.49 -7.16
N THR A 56 16.58 14.96 -7.74
CA THR A 56 16.97 14.68 -9.13
C THR A 56 18.10 13.67 -9.22
N PHE A 57 18.64 13.21 -8.09
CA PHE A 57 19.85 12.38 -8.03
C PHE A 57 20.98 12.91 -8.94
N GLY A 58 21.06 14.24 -9.05
CA GLY A 58 22.03 14.94 -9.91
C GLY A 58 22.11 14.42 -11.35
N THR A 59 20.98 13.98 -11.91
CA THR A 59 20.89 13.37 -13.24
C THR A 59 20.30 14.33 -14.26
N ALA A 60 20.97 14.44 -15.41
CA ALA A 60 20.48 15.06 -16.63
C ALA A 60 20.77 14.14 -17.82
N LEU A 61 20.19 14.44 -18.99
CA LEU A 61 20.43 13.61 -20.19
C LEU A 61 21.93 13.59 -20.53
N GLY A 62 22.55 12.41 -20.43
CA GLY A 62 23.98 12.22 -20.72
C GLY A 62 24.94 12.63 -19.59
N VAL A 63 24.45 13.15 -18.46
CA VAL A 63 25.31 13.64 -17.36
C VAL A 63 24.82 13.09 -16.01
N ARG A 64 25.77 12.66 -15.17
CA ARG A 64 25.53 12.28 -13.78
C ARG A 64 26.62 12.89 -12.91
N SER A 65 26.21 13.73 -11.98
CA SER A 65 27.11 14.37 -11.00
C SER A 65 27.61 13.36 -9.96
N ASP A 66 28.74 13.67 -9.34
CA ASP A 66 29.31 12.82 -8.27
C ASP A 66 28.48 12.93 -6.99
N GLU A 67 27.92 14.11 -6.72
CA GLU A 67 26.98 14.32 -5.61
C GLU A 67 25.74 13.43 -5.75
N GLY A 68 25.21 13.28 -6.96
CA GLY A 68 24.09 12.38 -7.25
C GLY A 68 24.41 10.90 -7.02
N ARG A 69 25.67 10.48 -7.26
CA ARG A 69 26.13 9.11 -6.96
C ARG A 69 26.16 8.86 -5.46
N GLU A 70 26.67 9.82 -4.69
CA GLU A 70 26.69 9.76 -3.23
C GLU A 70 25.27 9.78 -2.62
N GLU A 71 24.36 10.57 -3.19
CA GLU A 71 22.94 10.56 -2.81
C GLU A 71 22.30 9.20 -3.06
N PHE A 72 22.51 8.62 -4.26
CA PHE A 72 21.99 7.29 -4.58
C PHE A 72 22.58 6.20 -3.68
N LEU A 73 23.88 6.26 -3.34
CA LEU A 73 24.50 5.33 -2.41
C LEU A 73 23.83 5.35 -1.04
N LYS A 74 23.59 6.54 -0.48
CA LYS A 74 22.88 6.69 0.80
C LYS A 74 21.45 6.16 0.73
N TYR A 75 20.74 6.48 -0.35
CA TYR A 75 19.38 5.99 -0.57
C TYR A 75 19.32 4.46 -0.71
N HIS A 76 20.29 3.87 -1.41
CA HIS A 76 20.43 2.41 -1.55
C HIS A 76 20.76 1.73 -0.21
N GLN A 77 21.62 2.32 0.61
CA GLN A 77 21.95 1.80 1.94
C GLN A 77 20.74 1.77 2.87
N ASN A 78 19.84 2.75 2.75
CA ASN A 78 18.59 2.83 3.51
C ASN A 78 17.48 1.89 3.02
N ALA A 79 17.60 1.35 1.80
CA ALA A 79 16.67 0.36 1.27
C ALA A 79 16.89 -1.02 1.90
N ILE A 80 15.84 -1.86 1.88
CA ILE A 80 15.86 -3.19 2.50
C ILE A 80 15.84 -4.31 1.46
N GLU A 81 16.48 -5.44 1.75
CA GLU A 81 16.22 -6.66 0.98
C GLU A 81 14.86 -7.26 1.37
N VAL A 82 14.23 -8.01 0.48
CA VAL A 82 12.93 -8.66 0.75
C VAL A 82 12.96 -10.13 0.29
N PRO A 83 12.97 -11.11 1.23
CA PRO A 83 12.90 -10.96 2.69
C PRO A 83 14.24 -10.54 3.34
N SER A 84 14.18 -9.97 4.54
CA SER A 84 15.33 -9.54 5.37
C SER A 84 15.00 -9.52 6.87
N ALA A 85 16.00 -9.18 7.70
CA ALA A 85 15.81 -8.95 9.14
C ALA A 85 14.71 -7.91 9.43
N THR A 86 14.60 -6.85 8.61
CA THR A 86 13.52 -5.86 8.72
C THR A 86 12.15 -6.49 8.53
N THR A 87 11.98 -7.36 7.52
CA THR A 87 10.70 -8.05 7.31
C THR A 87 10.37 -9.05 8.43
N GLN A 88 11.39 -9.63 9.08
CA GLN A 88 11.21 -10.51 10.24
C GLN A 88 10.76 -9.71 11.48
N GLU A 89 11.32 -8.53 11.68
CA GLU A 89 10.91 -7.65 12.78
C GLU A 89 9.47 -7.16 12.61
N ILE A 90 9.09 -6.77 11.38
CA ILE A 90 7.69 -6.42 11.09
C ILE A 90 6.78 -7.64 11.28
N ALA A 91 7.22 -8.85 10.92
CA ALA A 91 6.48 -10.07 11.19
C ALA A 91 6.30 -10.34 12.70
N ARG A 92 7.31 -10.03 13.53
CA ARG A 92 7.21 -10.09 14.99
C ARG A 92 6.14 -9.13 15.51
N ILE A 93 6.18 -7.86 15.08
CA ILE A 93 5.18 -6.84 15.42
C ILE A 93 3.77 -7.28 14.98
N SER A 94 3.67 -7.83 13.77
CA SER A 94 2.43 -8.37 13.21
C SER A 94 1.82 -9.47 14.06
N LYS A 95 2.64 -10.44 14.47
CA LYS A 95 2.21 -11.53 15.36
C LYS A 95 1.80 -11.02 16.74
N GLU A 96 2.57 -10.10 17.33
CA GLU A 96 2.28 -9.55 18.66
C GLU A 96 0.97 -8.76 18.72
N LEU A 97 0.66 -8.02 17.65
CA LEU A 97 -0.55 -7.22 17.57
C LEU A 97 -1.73 -7.96 16.94
N ASP A 98 -1.52 -9.17 16.41
CA ASP A 98 -2.54 -9.93 15.66
C ASP A 98 -3.17 -9.08 14.54
N LEU A 99 -2.31 -8.48 13.71
CA LEU A 99 -2.70 -7.46 12.73
C LEU A 99 -2.08 -7.79 11.36
N PHE A 100 -2.88 -7.76 10.28
CA PHE A 100 -2.38 -7.92 8.91
C PHE A 100 -1.79 -6.60 8.42
N PHE A 101 -0.57 -6.63 7.88
CA PHE A 101 0.11 -5.46 7.31
C PHE A 101 0.19 -5.49 5.79
N VAL A 102 -0.13 -4.36 5.17
CA VAL A 102 0.23 -4.02 3.77
C VAL A 102 1.12 -2.78 3.82
N ILE A 103 2.39 -2.92 3.45
CA ILE A 103 3.40 -1.85 3.65
C ILE A 103 4.16 -1.56 2.36
N GLY A 104 4.25 -0.28 1.99
CA GLY A 104 5.16 0.17 0.94
C GLY A 104 6.61 0.25 1.44
N VAL A 105 7.52 -0.35 0.69
CA VAL A 105 8.96 -0.42 0.99
C VAL A 105 9.79 -0.09 -0.26
N ILE A 106 10.98 0.46 -0.05
CA ILE A 106 12.02 0.48 -1.07
C ILE A 106 12.85 -0.79 -0.91
N GLU A 107 12.68 -1.68 -1.88
CA GLU A 107 13.38 -2.95 -1.94
C GLU A 107 14.69 -2.78 -2.71
N LYS A 108 15.78 -3.35 -2.21
CA LYS A 108 17.05 -3.49 -2.94
C LYS A 108 17.31 -4.94 -3.34
N ASP A 109 17.84 -5.11 -4.54
CA ASP A 109 18.25 -6.38 -5.11
C ASP A 109 19.51 -6.14 -5.94
N GLY A 110 20.67 -6.49 -5.36
CA GLY A 110 21.96 -6.04 -5.86
C GLY A 110 22.05 -4.50 -5.88
N GLY A 111 22.40 -3.92 -7.02
CA GLY A 111 22.48 -2.46 -7.21
C GLY A 111 21.16 -1.80 -7.61
N THR A 112 20.08 -2.56 -7.81
CA THR A 112 18.80 -2.05 -8.30
C THR A 112 17.85 -1.83 -7.13
N LEU A 113 17.11 -0.72 -7.17
CA LEU A 113 16.03 -0.42 -6.23
C LEU A 113 14.67 -0.65 -6.89
N TYR A 114 13.68 -1.10 -6.12
CA TYR A 114 12.32 -1.31 -6.56
C TYR A 114 11.35 -0.66 -5.57
N CYS A 115 10.32 0.00 -6.11
CA CYS A 115 9.18 0.42 -5.30
C CYS A 115 8.26 -0.79 -5.12
N THR A 116 8.14 -1.28 -3.90
CA THR A 116 7.51 -2.57 -3.59
C THR A 116 6.46 -2.39 -2.51
N VAL A 117 5.37 -3.16 -2.56
CA VAL A 117 4.46 -3.36 -1.43
C VAL A 117 4.58 -4.80 -0.94
N ILE A 118 4.65 -4.99 0.38
CA ILE A 118 4.75 -6.31 1.02
C ILE A 118 3.50 -6.61 1.86
N PHE A 119 3.15 -7.89 1.92
CA PHE A 119 2.05 -8.41 2.72
C PHE A 119 2.64 -9.25 3.85
N ILE A 120 2.30 -8.92 5.10
CA ILE A 120 2.76 -9.62 6.29
C ILE A 120 1.54 -9.99 7.13
N THR A 121 1.41 -11.27 7.49
CA THR A 121 0.30 -11.80 8.29
C THR A 121 0.75 -12.12 9.71
N PRO A 122 -0.16 -12.12 10.71
CA PRO A 122 0.18 -12.51 12.08
C PRO A 122 0.52 -14.00 12.20
N SER A 123 -0.01 -14.84 11.30
CA SER A 123 0.20 -16.29 11.29
C SER A 123 1.47 -16.74 10.59
N ASP A 124 1.76 -16.17 9.42
CA ASP A 124 2.78 -16.69 8.49
C ASP A 124 3.99 -15.75 8.37
N GLY A 125 3.91 -14.54 8.93
CA GLY A 125 4.92 -13.51 8.75
C GLY A 125 4.89 -12.96 7.32
N TYR A 126 6.06 -12.82 6.68
CA TYR A 126 6.14 -12.37 5.30
C TYR A 126 5.49 -13.37 4.34
N LEU A 127 4.46 -12.92 3.61
CA LEU A 127 3.68 -13.76 2.71
C LEU A 127 4.11 -13.58 1.25
N CYS A 128 4.08 -12.34 0.76
CA CYS A 128 4.41 -12.03 -0.63
C CYS A 128 4.70 -10.53 -0.82
N LYS A 129 5.11 -10.18 -2.05
CA LYS A 129 5.36 -8.81 -2.47
C LYS A 129 4.77 -8.51 -3.85
N HIS A 130 4.59 -7.21 -4.13
CA HIS A 130 4.31 -6.67 -5.44
C HIS A 130 5.27 -5.53 -5.76
N ARG A 131 6.10 -5.71 -6.81
CA ARG A 131 6.97 -4.65 -7.35
C ARG A 131 6.15 -3.83 -8.35
N LYS A 132 6.19 -2.50 -8.25
CA LYS A 132 5.53 -1.55 -9.18
C LYS A 132 5.93 -1.89 -10.61
N LEU A 133 4.97 -2.20 -11.47
CA LEU A 133 5.21 -2.65 -12.84
C LEU A 133 5.91 -1.59 -13.70
N MET A 134 5.61 -0.31 -13.47
CA MET A 134 6.19 0.79 -14.21
C MET A 134 6.34 2.03 -13.32
N PRO A 135 7.57 2.41 -12.92
CA PRO A 135 7.84 3.68 -12.28
C PRO A 135 7.45 4.87 -13.19
N THR A 136 6.97 5.93 -12.55
CA THR A 136 6.40 7.10 -13.24
C THR A 136 7.47 8.15 -13.52
N ALA A 137 7.57 8.61 -14.77
CA ALA A 137 8.44 9.72 -15.18
C ALA A 137 9.88 9.58 -14.63
N PHE A 138 10.30 10.47 -13.74
CA PHE A 138 11.67 10.51 -13.20
C PHE A 138 12.01 9.31 -12.31
N GLU A 139 11.00 8.65 -11.72
CA GLU A 139 11.20 7.44 -10.91
C GLU A 139 11.94 6.34 -11.70
N ARG A 140 11.85 6.34 -13.05
CA ARG A 140 12.53 5.38 -13.94
C ARG A 140 14.05 5.48 -13.92
N VAL A 141 14.59 6.58 -13.41
CA VAL A 141 16.04 6.76 -13.22
C VAL A 141 16.50 6.09 -11.92
N VAL A 142 15.57 5.87 -10.98
CA VAL A 142 15.86 5.43 -9.60
C VAL A 142 15.43 3.98 -9.37
N TRP A 143 14.25 3.60 -9.87
CA TRP A 143 13.63 2.31 -9.61
C TRP A 143 13.49 1.45 -10.87
N GLY A 144 13.62 0.14 -10.69
CA GLY A 144 13.36 -0.87 -11.70
C GLY A 144 11.88 -1.22 -11.84
N ASN A 145 11.55 -1.89 -12.94
CA ASN A 145 10.20 -2.40 -13.22
C ASN A 145 9.96 -3.73 -12.50
N GLY A 146 8.75 -3.89 -11.96
CA GLY A 146 8.21 -5.18 -11.58
C GLY A 146 7.74 -6.00 -12.79
N ASP A 147 7.41 -7.26 -12.52
CA ASP A 147 6.84 -8.17 -13.52
C ASP A 147 5.62 -8.92 -12.95
N ALA A 148 5.01 -9.72 -13.81
CA ALA A 148 3.81 -10.47 -13.48
C ALA A 148 4.00 -11.44 -12.31
N SER A 149 5.21 -11.97 -12.05
CA SER A 149 5.44 -12.92 -10.94
C SER A 149 5.02 -12.32 -9.59
N THR A 150 5.15 -11.00 -9.45
CA THR A 150 4.83 -10.23 -8.25
C THR A 150 3.43 -9.61 -8.27
N MET A 151 2.45 -10.17 -8.99
CA MET A 151 1.04 -9.73 -8.94
C MET A 151 0.17 -10.74 -8.15
N PRO A 152 0.22 -10.77 -6.80
CA PRO A 152 -0.59 -11.68 -6.00
C PRO A 152 -2.01 -11.13 -5.74
N VAL A 153 -2.97 -12.06 -5.59
CA VAL A 153 -4.21 -11.81 -4.84
C VAL A 153 -4.18 -12.71 -3.61
N VAL A 154 -4.05 -12.08 -2.45
CA VAL A 154 -3.86 -12.77 -1.17
C VAL A 154 -5.22 -13.16 -0.60
N LYS A 155 -5.44 -14.45 -0.35
CA LYS A 155 -6.56 -14.91 0.48
C LYS A 155 -6.12 -14.93 1.93
N HIS A 156 -6.86 -14.26 2.80
CA HIS A 156 -6.61 -14.27 4.25
C HIS A 156 -7.91 -14.41 5.04
N THR A 157 -7.81 -14.96 6.26
CA THR A 157 -8.95 -15.12 7.17
C THR A 157 -8.69 -14.33 8.44
N PHE A 158 -9.52 -13.31 8.66
CA PHE A 158 -9.51 -12.49 9.86
C PHE A 158 -10.36 -13.13 10.96
N TYR A 159 -9.89 -13.10 12.20
CA TYR A 159 -10.59 -13.64 13.36
C TYR A 159 -11.03 -12.50 14.28
N LYS A 160 -12.28 -12.55 14.79
CA LYS A 160 -12.82 -11.53 15.72
C LYS A 160 -12.13 -11.53 17.09
N GLN A 161 -11.55 -12.67 17.48
CA GLN A 161 -10.75 -12.79 18.69
C GLN A 161 -9.40 -13.43 18.36
N PRO A 162 -8.33 -13.10 19.10
CA PRO A 162 -7.01 -13.72 18.90
C PRO A 162 -7.12 -15.24 19.05
N ARG A 163 -6.47 -16.01 18.17
CA ARG A 163 -6.38 -17.47 18.30
C ARG A 163 -5.68 -17.83 19.61
N GLN A 164 -6.32 -18.66 20.45
CA GLN A 164 -5.63 -19.32 21.57
C GLN A 164 -4.89 -20.56 21.05
N GLU A 165 -3.66 -20.80 21.54
CA GLU A 165 -2.74 -21.84 21.03
C GLU A 165 -3.26 -23.29 21.09
N ASN A 166 -4.41 -23.56 21.73
CA ASN A 166 -4.96 -24.90 21.93
C ASN A 166 -6.43 -25.05 21.49
N ASP A 167 -6.94 -24.23 20.57
CA ASP A 167 -8.30 -24.38 20.08
C ASP A 167 -8.37 -25.48 18.99
N PRO A 168 -8.92 -26.67 19.29
CA PRO A 168 -8.87 -27.82 18.40
C PRO A 168 -9.97 -27.69 17.36
N GLY A 169 -9.71 -26.90 16.32
CA GLY A 169 -10.49 -26.89 15.07
C GLY A 169 -12.00 -26.82 15.26
N LEU A 170 -12.53 -25.63 15.53
CA LEU A 170 -13.97 -25.39 15.39
C LEU A 170 -14.34 -25.25 13.90
N ASP A 171 -14.62 -26.39 13.31
CA ASP A 171 -15.56 -26.52 12.20
C ASP A 171 -16.82 -25.69 12.52
N ALA A 172 -17.14 -24.72 11.64
CA ALA A 172 -18.28 -23.80 11.69
C ALA A 172 -18.20 -22.56 12.62
N ASP A 173 -17.01 -22.00 12.87
CA ASP A 173 -16.89 -20.81 13.71
C ASP A 173 -17.39 -19.52 13.03
N THR A 174 -18.48 -18.97 13.57
CA THR A 174 -19.15 -17.71 13.19
C THR A 174 -18.30 -16.43 13.36
N ASN A 175 -17.04 -16.60 13.75
CA ASN A 175 -16.10 -15.53 14.12
C ASN A 175 -14.95 -15.32 13.13
N ALA A 176 -14.91 -16.07 12.03
CA ALA A 176 -13.89 -15.96 10.99
C ALA A 176 -14.46 -15.29 9.72
N VAL A 177 -13.71 -14.33 9.17
CA VAL A 177 -14.06 -13.63 7.93
C VAL A 177 -12.93 -13.77 6.94
N SER A 178 -13.13 -14.58 5.89
CA SER A 178 -12.17 -14.66 4.78
C SER A 178 -12.39 -13.52 3.78
N SER A 179 -11.30 -12.97 3.27
CA SER A 179 -11.28 -11.96 2.22
C SER A 179 -10.14 -12.20 1.23
N LYS A 180 -10.30 -11.69 0.00
CA LYS A 180 -9.22 -11.56 -0.97
C LYS A 180 -8.72 -10.12 -1.07
N LEU A 181 -7.40 -9.94 -0.98
CA LEU A 181 -6.74 -8.65 -0.99
C LEU A 181 -5.77 -8.54 -2.17
N SER A 182 -5.69 -7.35 -2.76
CA SER A 182 -4.63 -7.00 -3.72
C SER A 182 -4.08 -5.61 -3.42
N ALA A 183 -2.96 -5.26 -4.06
CA ALA A 183 -2.38 -3.93 -3.95
C ALA A 183 -1.86 -3.42 -5.29
N THR A 184 -1.99 -2.12 -5.52
CA THR A 184 -1.45 -1.39 -6.68
C THR A 184 -0.83 -0.07 -6.23
N ILE A 185 0.32 0.27 -6.80
CA ILE A 185 1.11 1.38 -6.30
C ILE A 185 0.89 2.61 -7.20
N CYS A 186 0.39 3.69 -6.61
CA CYS A 186 0.29 4.99 -7.26
C CYS A 186 -0.39 4.89 -8.65
N TRP A 187 0.25 5.35 -9.72
CA TRP A 187 -0.38 5.42 -11.04
C TRP A 187 -0.61 4.10 -11.77
N GLU A 188 -0.20 2.96 -11.18
CA GLU A 188 -0.68 1.65 -11.63
C GLU A 188 -2.21 1.54 -11.58
N ASN A 189 -2.84 2.31 -10.69
CA ASN A 189 -4.29 2.45 -10.59
C ASN A 189 -4.93 3.00 -11.89
N TYR A 190 -4.17 3.66 -12.77
CA TYR A 190 -4.65 4.08 -14.08
C TYR A 190 -4.50 3.01 -15.16
N MET A 191 -3.88 1.86 -14.88
CA MET A 191 -3.74 0.75 -15.83
C MET A 191 -5.01 -0.12 -15.84
N PRO A 192 -5.88 -0.02 -16.87
CA PRO A 192 -7.15 -0.75 -16.87
C PRO A 192 -6.96 -2.27 -16.86
N LEU A 193 -5.95 -2.79 -17.59
CA LEU A 193 -5.71 -4.23 -17.65
C LEU A 193 -5.27 -4.81 -16.30
N LEU A 194 -4.49 -4.06 -15.52
CA LEU A 194 -4.08 -4.48 -14.18
C LEU A 194 -5.26 -4.51 -13.21
N ARG A 195 -6.12 -3.49 -13.27
CA ARG A 195 -7.36 -3.45 -12.47
C ARG A 195 -8.27 -4.63 -12.82
N THR A 196 -8.54 -4.86 -14.11
CA THR A 196 -9.34 -6.00 -14.58
C THR A 196 -8.75 -7.33 -14.14
N PHE A 197 -7.42 -7.50 -14.17
CA PHE A 197 -6.76 -8.71 -13.66
C PHE A 197 -7.08 -8.96 -12.18
N TYR A 198 -6.98 -7.93 -11.32
CA TYR A 198 -7.26 -8.07 -9.89
C TYR A 198 -8.74 -8.29 -9.60
N TYR A 199 -9.64 -7.68 -10.36
CA TYR A 199 -11.08 -7.94 -10.26
C TYR A 199 -11.40 -9.38 -10.65
N ALA A 200 -10.84 -9.89 -11.74
CA ALA A 200 -11.05 -11.25 -12.23
C ALA A 200 -10.57 -12.31 -11.23
N ASN A 201 -9.49 -12.02 -10.51
CA ASN A 201 -8.99 -12.88 -9.43
C ASN A 201 -9.78 -12.76 -8.12
N GLY A 202 -10.81 -11.89 -8.09
CA GLY A 202 -11.79 -11.79 -7.02
C GLY A 202 -11.38 -10.91 -5.86
N THR A 203 -10.62 -9.84 -6.10
CA THR A 203 -10.28 -8.86 -5.06
C THR A 203 -11.55 -8.31 -4.39
N GLU A 204 -11.59 -8.36 -3.06
CA GLU A 204 -12.66 -7.77 -2.22
C GLU A 204 -12.15 -6.50 -1.49
N ILE A 205 -10.87 -6.50 -1.07
CA ILE A 205 -10.18 -5.36 -0.47
C ILE A 205 -9.00 -4.96 -1.35
N TYR A 206 -9.03 -3.74 -1.87
CA TYR A 206 -8.07 -3.19 -2.81
C TYR A 206 -7.23 -2.12 -2.10
N CYS A 207 -5.94 -2.40 -1.89
CA CYS A 207 -5.03 -1.48 -1.22
C CYS A 207 -4.30 -0.61 -2.26
N ALA A 208 -4.31 0.71 -2.08
CA ALA A 208 -3.70 1.65 -3.02
C ALA A 208 -2.74 2.62 -2.32
N PRO A 209 -1.54 2.17 -1.92
CA PRO A 209 -0.48 3.05 -1.43
C PRO A 209 -0.05 4.06 -2.49
N THR A 210 0.18 5.32 -2.10
CA THR A 210 0.52 6.39 -3.04
C THR A 210 1.32 7.51 -2.37
N VAL A 211 1.90 8.38 -3.19
CA VAL A 211 2.38 9.73 -2.82
C VAL A 211 1.68 10.84 -3.62
N ASP A 212 0.63 10.49 -4.35
CA ASP A 212 -0.18 11.44 -5.12
C ASP A 212 -1.21 12.15 -4.23
N ALA A 213 -0.85 13.33 -3.75
CA ALA A 213 -1.68 14.14 -2.85
C ALA A 213 -2.68 15.05 -3.58
N ARG A 214 -2.88 14.90 -4.90
CA ARG A 214 -3.78 15.77 -5.66
C ARG A 214 -5.25 15.42 -5.39
N PRO A 215 -6.17 16.41 -5.36
CA PRO A 215 -7.61 16.16 -5.19
C PRO A 215 -8.21 15.18 -6.22
N SER A 216 -7.62 15.09 -7.41
CA SER A 216 -8.02 14.15 -8.45
C SER A 216 -7.83 12.68 -8.05
N TRP A 217 -6.90 12.39 -7.14
CA TRP A 217 -6.62 11.03 -6.67
C TRP A 217 -7.86 10.41 -6.01
N GLN A 218 -8.58 11.16 -5.17
CA GLN A 218 -9.79 10.67 -4.51
C GLN A 218 -10.90 10.33 -5.51
N HIS A 219 -10.99 11.05 -6.65
CA HIS A 219 -11.92 10.69 -7.73
C HIS A 219 -11.56 9.33 -8.34
N THR A 220 -10.27 9.07 -8.55
CA THR A 220 -9.79 7.77 -9.06
C THR A 220 -10.10 6.64 -8.09
N MET A 221 -9.82 6.80 -6.79
CA MET A 221 -10.10 5.77 -5.79
C MET A 221 -11.60 5.44 -5.69
N ARG A 222 -12.46 6.47 -5.76
CA ARG A 222 -13.92 6.27 -5.77
C ARG A 222 -14.41 5.56 -7.03
N HIS A 223 -13.85 5.91 -8.19
CA HIS A 223 -14.15 5.22 -9.44
C HIS A 223 -13.73 3.75 -9.40
N ILE A 224 -12.54 3.43 -8.89
CA ILE A 224 -12.05 2.05 -8.78
C ILE A 224 -12.94 1.23 -7.85
N ALA A 225 -13.34 1.79 -6.70
CA ALA A 225 -14.26 1.12 -5.79
C ALA A 225 -15.60 0.78 -6.46
N LEU A 226 -16.16 1.75 -7.20
CA LEU A 226 -17.39 1.57 -7.99
C LEU A 226 -17.24 0.54 -9.11
N GLU A 227 -16.16 0.60 -9.87
CA GLU A 227 -15.93 -0.25 -11.03
C GLU A 227 -15.64 -1.69 -10.63
N GLY A 228 -14.77 -1.90 -9.64
CA GLY A 228 -14.38 -3.23 -9.19
C GLY A 228 -15.35 -3.88 -8.21
N ARG A 229 -16.28 -3.11 -7.64
CA ARG A 229 -17.13 -3.51 -6.50
C ARG A 229 -16.31 -4.07 -5.34
N CYS A 230 -15.27 -3.33 -4.95
CA CYS A 230 -14.37 -3.69 -3.86
C CYS A 230 -14.21 -2.52 -2.89
N PHE A 231 -13.81 -2.79 -1.66
CA PHE A 231 -13.40 -1.74 -0.72
C PHE A 231 -12.03 -1.23 -1.15
N VAL A 232 -11.88 0.09 -1.28
CA VAL A 232 -10.59 0.72 -1.63
C VAL A 232 -10.00 1.41 -0.40
N LEU A 233 -8.79 1.01 -0.03
CA LEU A 233 -8.02 1.55 1.09
C LEU A 233 -6.78 2.24 0.53
N SER A 234 -6.80 3.57 0.42
CA SER A 234 -5.67 4.33 -0.14
C SER A 234 -4.90 5.07 0.94
N ALA A 235 -3.61 4.74 1.05
CA ALA A 235 -2.68 5.32 2.02
C ALA A 235 -1.72 6.28 1.30
N CYS A 236 -1.83 7.58 1.61
CA CYS A 236 -0.97 8.63 1.06
C CYS A 236 -0.05 9.16 2.16
N GLN A 237 1.22 9.41 1.84
CA GLN A 237 2.14 10.04 2.80
C GLN A 237 1.72 11.47 3.13
N TYR A 238 1.98 11.89 4.37
CA TYR A 238 2.05 13.31 4.72
C TYR A 238 3.47 13.60 5.20
N SER A 239 4.10 14.62 4.62
CA SER A 239 5.44 15.05 5.00
C SER A 239 5.64 16.56 4.81
N GLU A 240 6.49 17.12 5.66
CA GLU A 240 7.01 18.48 5.61
C GLU A 240 8.52 18.44 5.34
N GLU A 241 9.13 19.58 4.98
CA GLU A 241 10.58 19.65 4.72
C GLU A 241 11.43 19.19 5.91
N LYS A 242 10.98 19.39 7.15
CA LYS A 242 11.69 18.94 8.37
C LYS A 242 11.85 17.42 8.46
N ASP A 243 11.02 16.66 7.75
CA ASP A 243 11.02 15.20 7.82
C ASP A 243 12.09 14.60 6.89
N TYR A 244 12.68 15.41 6.02
CA TYR A 244 13.73 15.01 5.08
C TYR A 244 15.14 15.34 5.60
N PRO A 245 16.19 14.65 5.11
CA PRO A 245 17.55 14.92 5.54
C PRO A 245 18.00 16.34 5.25
N LEU A 246 18.90 16.86 6.10
CA LEU A 246 19.53 18.15 5.86
C LEU A 246 20.18 18.18 4.45
N GLY A 247 19.83 19.20 3.67
CA GLY A 247 20.30 19.34 2.29
C GLY A 247 19.44 18.63 1.23
N HIS A 248 18.44 17.85 1.62
CA HIS A 248 17.46 17.25 0.70
C HIS A 248 16.70 18.33 -0.07
N ALA A 249 16.39 18.10 -1.34
CA ALA A 249 15.69 19.07 -2.19
C ALA A 249 14.36 19.54 -1.57
N GLY A 250 14.17 20.86 -1.45
CA GLY A 250 12.95 21.49 -0.91
C GLY A 250 12.05 22.03 -2.01
N VAL A 251 10.86 22.50 -1.62
CA VAL A 251 9.87 23.06 -2.55
C VAL A 251 10.42 24.31 -3.24
N ASP A 252 11.02 25.20 -2.45
CA ASP A 252 11.73 26.38 -2.92
C ASP A 252 13.11 26.43 -2.22
N PRO A 253 14.21 26.26 -2.96
CA PRO A 253 15.56 26.39 -2.40
C PRO A 253 15.84 27.77 -1.78
N SER A 254 15.11 28.81 -2.19
CA SER A 254 15.26 30.19 -1.71
C SER A 254 14.35 30.54 -0.53
N ASP A 255 13.34 29.72 -0.22
CA ASP A 255 12.39 29.90 0.90
C ASP A 255 12.21 28.61 1.70
N ARG A 256 13.32 28.16 2.29
CA ARG A 256 13.37 26.95 3.12
C ARG A 256 12.63 27.17 4.43
N ASN A 257 11.54 26.43 4.64
CA ASN A 257 10.80 26.40 5.89
C ASN A 257 10.56 24.94 6.33
N PRO A 258 10.89 24.57 7.58
CA PRO A 258 10.64 23.22 8.12
C PRO A 258 9.21 22.69 7.92
N HIS A 259 8.22 23.59 7.85
CA HIS A 259 6.79 23.27 7.72
C HIS A 259 6.25 23.39 6.29
N ASN A 260 7.13 23.60 5.29
CA ASN A 260 6.71 23.50 3.90
C ASN A 260 6.23 22.08 3.61
N VAL A 261 5.00 21.95 3.13
CA VAL A 261 4.42 20.65 2.81
C VAL A 261 5.09 20.06 1.56
N MET A 262 5.66 18.87 1.72
CA MET A 262 6.31 18.12 0.65
C MET A 262 5.33 17.13 -0.01
N ILE A 263 4.54 16.44 0.81
CA ILE A 263 3.43 15.58 0.37
C ILE A 263 2.21 15.86 1.27
N GLY A 264 1.08 16.21 0.66
CA GLY A 264 -0.09 16.76 1.37
C GLY A 264 -1.04 15.74 2.01
N GLY A 265 -0.77 14.44 1.91
CA GLY A 265 -1.70 13.40 2.32
C GLY A 265 -2.87 13.22 1.37
N GLY A 266 -4.03 12.87 1.91
CA GLY A 266 -5.26 12.59 1.15
C GLY A 266 -5.71 11.13 1.22
N SER A 267 -5.27 10.41 2.25
CA SER A 267 -5.68 9.02 2.49
C SER A 267 -7.20 8.90 2.61
N ILE A 268 -7.77 7.79 2.13
CA ILE A 268 -9.23 7.59 2.06
C ILE A 268 -9.60 6.10 2.11
N ILE A 269 -10.78 5.80 2.67
CA ILE A 269 -11.42 4.48 2.63
C ILE A 269 -12.76 4.61 1.92
N VAL A 270 -13.01 3.77 0.90
CA VAL A 270 -14.20 3.84 0.05
C VAL A 270 -14.88 2.47 -0.04
N ASN A 271 -16.21 2.44 0.03
CA ASN A 271 -16.99 1.21 -0.12
C ASN A 271 -17.23 0.82 -1.61
N PRO A 272 -17.73 -0.39 -1.90
CA PRO A 272 -18.03 -0.87 -3.26
C PRO A 272 -19.03 -0.01 -4.07
N LEU A 273 -19.77 0.89 -3.41
CA LEU A 273 -20.71 1.83 -4.01
C LEU A 273 -20.12 3.24 -4.17
N GLY A 274 -18.81 3.41 -3.97
CA GLY A 274 -18.11 4.68 -4.20
C GLY A 274 -18.30 5.73 -3.11
N GLU A 275 -18.92 5.35 -2.00
CA GLU A 275 -19.12 6.19 -0.83
C GLU A 275 -17.87 6.17 0.03
N VAL A 276 -17.49 7.36 0.51
CA VAL A 276 -16.32 7.53 1.38
C VAL A 276 -16.71 7.16 2.79
N LEU A 277 -16.11 6.10 3.32
CA LEU A 277 -16.31 5.67 4.70
C LEU A 277 -15.45 6.47 5.68
N ALA A 278 -14.25 6.85 5.26
CA ALA A 278 -13.32 7.66 6.06
C ALA A 278 -12.39 8.50 5.16
N GLY A 279 -12.07 9.72 5.58
CA GLY A 279 -11.20 10.67 4.86
C GLY A 279 -11.95 11.68 3.99
N PRO A 280 -11.25 12.46 3.14
CA PRO A 280 -9.79 12.46 2.98
C PRO A 280 -9.07 13.04 4.22
N LEU A 281 -8.00 12.38 4.66
CA LEU A 281 -7.14 12.92 5.73
C LEU A 281 -6.12 13.90 5.14
N LEU A 282 -6.14 15.16 5.55
CA LEU A 282 -5.31 16.23 4.96
C LEU A 282 -4.52 17.00 6.03
N GLY A 283 -3.32 17.46 5.66
CA GLY A 283 -2.57 18.44 6.44
C GLY A 283 -1.99 17.93 7.76
N LYS A 284 -1.94 16.62 7.99
CA LYS A 284 -1.37 15.99 9.20
C LYS A 284 -1.09 14.51 9.02
N GLU A 285 -0.24 13.95 9.85
CA GLU A 285 -0.17 12.50 10.07
C GLU A 285 -1.42 12.00 10.82
N GLY A 286 -1.75 10.72 10.65
CA GLY A 286 -2.83 10.06 11.42
C GLY A 286 -3.30 8.75 10.82
N VAL A 287 -4.36 8.19 11.41
CA VAL A 287 -4.95 6.91 10.99
C VAL A 287 -6.45 7.09 10.69
N LEU A 288 -6.91 6.52 9.59
CA LEU A 288 -8.33 6.40 9.26
C LEU A 288 -8.82 4.99 9.59
N TYR A 289 -10.06 4.87 10.05
CA TYR A 289 -10.68 3.59 10.41
C TYR A 289 -12.03 3.42 9.70
N ALA A 290 -12.34 2.19 9.29
CA ALA A 290 -13.67 1.83 8.81
C ALA A 290 -13.97 0.35 9.07
N ASP A 291 -15.24 0.04 9.29
CA ASP A 291 -15.75 -1.33 9.29
C ASP A 291 -16.16 -1.68 7.86
N LEU A 292 -15.59 -2.75 7.32
CA LEU A 292 -15.82 -3.21 5.94
C LEU A 292 -16.79 -4.40 5.97
N ASP A 293 -18.07 -4.20 5.67
CA ASP A 293 -19.00 -5.32 5.48
C ASP A 293 -18.75 -5.96 4.11
N LEU A 294 -18.00 -7.06 4.08
CA LEU A 294 -17.62 -7.73 2.83
C LEU A 294 -18.81 -8.29 2.05
N ASP A 295 -20.00 -8.40 2.66
CA ASP A 295 -21.22 -8.74 1.92
C ASP A 295 -21.62 -7.62 0.94
N ASP A 296 -21.18 -6.37 1.15
CA ASP A 296 -21.41 -5.25 0.21
C ASP A 296 -20.73 -5.45 -1.14
N VAL A 297 -19.68 -6.28 -1.22
CA VAL A 297 -19.07 -6.65 -2.51
C VAL A 297 -20.09 -7.40 -3.36
N VAL A 298 -20.78 -8.39 -2.79
CA VAL A 298 -21.80 -9.17 -3.51
C VAL A 298 -23.03 -8.32 -3.79
N ARG A 299 -23.46 -7.48 -2.83
CA ARG A 299 -24.57 -6.54 -3.04
C ARG A 299 -24.28 -5.57 -4.19
N GLY A 300 -23.07 -5.01 -4.26
CA GLY A 300 -22.66 -4.13 -5.36
C GLY A 300 -22.55 -4.83 -6.72
N LYS A 301 -22.17 -6.13 -6.73
CA LYS A 301 -22.08 -6.93 -7.95
C LYS A 301 -23.44 -7.29 -8.57
N PHE A 302 -24.52 -7.23 -7.80
CA PHE A 302 -25.88 -7.31 -8.34
C PHE A 302 -26.10 -6.24 -9.41
N ASP A 303 -25.69 -5.00 -9.14
CA ASP A 303 -25.82 -3.88 -10.08
C ASP A 303 -24.82 -3.99 -11.24
N LEU A 304 -23.56 -4.35 -10.93
CA LEU A 304 -22.46 -4.37 -11.91
C LEU A 304 -21.37 -5.36 -11.51
N ASP A 305 -21.13 -6.37 -12.34
CA ASP A 305 -19.94 -7.24 -12.24
C ASP A 305 -19.15 -7.21 -13.56
N VAL A 306 -18.12 -6.35 -13.61
CA VAL A 306 -17.30 -6.07 -14.80
C VAL A 306 -16.50 -7.28 -15.31
N VAL A 307 -16.28 -8.29 -14.48
CA VAL A 307 -15.58 -9.54 -14.84
C VAL A 307 -16.50 -10.76 -14.87
N GLY A 308 -17.75 -10.59 -14.43
CA GLY A 308 -18.84 -11.54 -14.50
C GLY A 308 -19.83 -11.22 -15.63
N HIS A 309 -21.06 -10.85 -15.27
CA HIS A 309 -22.18 -10.73 -16.20
C HIS A 309 -22.07 -9.54 -17.19
N TYR A 310 -21.23 -8.53 -16.92
CA TYR A 310 -20.94 -7.45 -17.88
C TYR A 310 -19.73 -7.75 -18.81
N ALA A 311 -18.95 -8.80 -18.56
CA ALA A 311 -17.62 -8.96 -19.16
C ALA A 311 -17.61 -9.28 -20.67
N ARG A 312 -18.71 -9.81 -21.23
CA ARG A 312 -18.81 -10.24 -22.65
C ARG A 312 -17.61 -11.05 -23.12
N LYS A 313 -17.33 -12.17 -22.44
CA LYS A 313 -16.18 -13.07 -22.73
C LYS A 313 -16.21 -13.70 -24.13
N ASP A 314 -17.36 -13.66 -24.79
CA ASP A 314 -17.54 -14.00 -26.21
C ASP A 314 -16.89 -12.99 -27.17
N ILE A 315 -16.67 -11.74 -26.72
CA ILE A 315 -16.07 -10.65 -27.50
C ILE A 315 -14.68 -10.27 -26.95
N PHE A 316 -14.57 -10.06 -25.65
CA PHE A 316 -13.37 -9.54 -25.01
C PHE A 316 -12.69 -10.61 -24.15
N GLN A 317 -11.40 -10.82 -24.40
CA GLN A 317 -10.58 -11.77 -23.64
C GLN A 317 -9.34 -11.06 -23.10
N LEU A 318 -9.03 -11.32 -21.83
CA LEU A 318 -7.79 -10.89 -21.18
C LEU A 318 -6.90 -12.11 -20.99
N SER A 319 -5.65 -12.01 -21.42
CA SER A 319 -4.60 -12.99 -21.13
C SER A 319 -3.41 -12.26 -20.51
N VAL A 320 -2.86 -12.81 -19.43
CA VAL A 320 -1.72 -12.23 -18.71
C VAL A 320 -0.58 -13.25 -18.72
N ALA A 321 0.56 -12.86 -19.26
CA ALA A 321 1.72 -13.74 -19.37
C ALA A 321 2.15 -14.26 -17.98
N GLY A 322 2.26 -15.58 -17.84
CA GLY A 322 2.69 -16.23 -16.60
C GLY A 322 1.65 -16.24 -15.47
N LYS A 323 0.38 -15.88 -15.73
CA LYS A 323 -0.70 -15.91 -14.73
C LYS A 323 -1.97 -16.55 -15.29
N ALA A 324 -2.64 -17.32 -14.44
CA ALA A 324 -4.02 -17.73 -14.68
C ALA A 324 -4.98 -16.58 -14.30
N ILE A 325 -6.11 -16.50 -15.01
CA ILE A 325 -7.20 -15.55 -14.79
C ILE A 325 -8.50 -16.34 -14.75
#